data_AF-A0A7W0P4D4-F1
#
_entry.id   AF-A0A7W0P4D4-F1
#
_cell.length_a   1.000
_cell.length_b   1.000
_cell.length_c   1.000
_cell.angle_alpha   90.00
_cell.angle_beta   90.00
_cell.angle_gamma   90.00
#
_symmetry.space_group_name_H-M   'P 1'
#
loop_
_entity.id
_entity.type
_entity.pdbx_description
1 polymer ?
#
loop_
_entity_poly.entity_id
_entity_poly.type
_entity_poly.pdbx_seq_one_letter_code
_entity_poly.pdbx_strand_id
1 'polypeptide(L)'
;MTTSGTGASDSRCPICGKGTLADIDFDGNDQFQDPESRQVDTYTCGHEVPRAPLEVADPDRLDVEQRTSEEVASPSPAEEAAHEAAEAKEE
;
A
#
# COMPACT_ATOMS: atom_id res chain seq x y z
N MET A 1 -9.42 10.48 29.06
CA MET A 1 -10.04 11.15 27.90
C MET A 1 -10.54 10.08 26.97
N THR A 2 -11.73 10.27 26.42
CA THR A 2 -12.60 9.28 25.78
C THR A 2 -11.97 8.55 24.60
N THR A 3 -12.04 7.22 24.62
CA THR A 3 -11.75 6.32 23.50
C THR A 3 -12.85 6.46 22.45
N SER A 4 -12.60 7.22 21.38
CA SER A 4 -13.49 7.27 20.23
C SER A 4 -13.10 6.17 19.25
N GLY A 5 -13.69 4.99 19.42
CA GLY A 5 -13.84 4.05 18.33
C GLY A 5 -14.75 4.66 17.27
N THR A 6 -14.26 4.83 16.05
CA THR A 6 -15.07 4.97 14.83
C THR A 6 -14.16 4.66 13.66
N GLY A 7 -14.32 3.44 13.13
CA GLY A 7 -13.64 2.97 11.93
C GLY A 7 -14.25 1.69 11.35
N ALA A 8 -15.34 1.17 11.91
CA ALA A 8 -16.20 0.24 11.19
C ALA A 8 -17.08 1.08 10.26
N SER A 9 -16.52 1.51 9.12
CA SER A 9 -17.34 1.94 7.99
C SER A 9 -18.35 0.83 7.77
N ASP A 10 -19.65 1.15 7.75
CA ASP A 10 -20.70 0.17 7.45
C ASP A 10 -20.22 -0.61 6.22
N SER A 11 -20.01 -1.93 6.36
CA SER A 11 -19.32 -2.71 5.33
C SER A 11 -20.09 -2.71 4.00
N ARG A 12 -21.27 -2.08 3.94
CA ARG A 12 -22.13 -1.99 2.78
C ARG A 12 -21.78 -0.81 1.90
N CYS A 13 -22.10 -0.96 0.62
CA CYS A 13 -21.92 0.11 -0.34
C CYS A 13 -22.71 1.38 0.06
N PRO A 14 -22.07 2.55 0.22
CA PRO A 14 -22.76 3.79 0.57
C PRO A 14 -23.59 4.37 -0.60
N ILE A 15 -23.36 3.91 -1.84
CA ILE A 15 -24.06 4.40 -3.03
C ILE A 15 -25.44 3.75 -3.18
N CYS A 16 -25.53 2.42 -3.04
CA CYS A 16 -26.78 1.68 -3.30
C CYS A 16 -27.29 0.87 -2.09
N GLY A 17 -26.53 0.81 -0.99
CA GLY A 17 -26.86 0.03 0.21
C GLY A 17 -26.81 -1.49 0.01
N LYS A 18 -26.42 -1.97 -1.19
CA LYS A 18 -26.33 -3.38 -1.57
C LYS A 18 -24.88 -3.74 -1.82
N GLY A 19 -24.50 -4.97 -1.51
CA GLY A 19 -23.11 -5.40 -1.61
C GLY A 19 -22.27 -4.90 -0.44
N THR A 20 -21.14 -5.55 -0.24
CA THR A 20 -20.18 -5.27 0.82
C THR A 20 -18.84 -4.86 0.25
N LEU A 21 -17.96 -4.25 1.06
CA LEU A 21 -16.58 -4.00 0.69
C LEU A 21 -15.96 -5.31 0.19
N ALA A 22 -15.37 -5.27 -1.00
CA ALA A 22 -14.66 -6.39 -1.58
C ALA A 22 -13.32 -6.59 -0.86
N ASP A 23 -12.89 -7.84 -0.78
CA ASP A 23 -11.57 -8.16 -0.24
C ASP A 23 -10.49 -7.64 -1.20
N ILE A 24 -9.43 -7.03 -0.65
CA ILE A 24 -8.32 -6.49 -1.43
C ILE A 24 -7.30 -7.60 -1.58
N ASP A 25 -7.17 -8.11 -2.80
CA ASP A 25 -6.18 -9.13 -3.15
C ASP A 25 -4.83 -8.46 -3.46
N PHE A 26 -3.77 -8.86 -2.76
CA PHE A 26 -2.42 -8.31 -2.91
C PHE A 26 -1.55 -9.12 -3.88
N ASP A 27 -2.08 -10.19 -4.47
CA ASP A 27 -1.35 -11.10 -5.38
C ASP A 27 -1.52 -10.71 -6.87
N GLY A 28 -2.21 -9.59 -7.16
CA GLY A 28 -2.50 -9.11 -8.50
C GLY A 28 -1.29 -8.46 -9.22
N ASN A 29 -1.25 -8.56 -10.55
CA ASN A 29 -0.16 -8.05 -11.41
C ASN A 29 -0.09 -6.50 -11.52
N ASP A 30 -1.06 -5.77 -10.97
CA ASP A 30 -1.13 -4.30 -10.91
C ASP A 30 -0.50 -3.76 -9.61
N GLN A 31 0.78 -4.05 -9.39
CA GLN A 31 1.54 -3.64 -8.20
C GLN A 31 2.05 -2.19 -8.27
N PHE A 32 1.41 -1.33 -9.05
CA PHE A 32 1.86 0.05 -9.21
C PHE A 32 1.38 0.91 -8.04
N GLN A 33 2.31 1.25 -7.16
CA GLN A 33 2.07 2.15 -6.03
C GLN A 33 2.59 3.54 -6.40
N ASP A 34 1.68 4.47 -6.64
CA ASP A 34 2.01 5.88 -6.90
C ASP A 34 1.84 6.69 -5.60
N PRO A 35 2.78 7.59 -5.24
CA PRO A 35 2.67 8.39 -4.02
C PRO A 35 1.48 9.37 -4.02
N GLU A 36 0.95 9.73 -5.20
CA GLU A 36 -0.25 10.54 -5.35
C GLU A 36 -1.53 9.67 -5.44
N SER A 37 -1.39 8.34 -5.40
CA SER A 37 -2.53 7.43 -5.43
C SER A 37 -3.46 7.63 -4.25
N ARG A 38 -4.75 7.42 -4.50
CA ARG A 38 -5.79 7.50 -3.48
C ARG A 38 -6.27 6.09 -3.19
N GLN A 39 -6.59 5.83 -1.92
CA GLN A 39 -7.32 4.61 -1.58
C GLN A 39 -8.69 4.62 -2.26
N VAL A 40 -9.02 3.51 -2.92
CA VAL A 40 -10.34 3.28 -3.54
C VAL A 40 -10.94 2.04 -2.91
N ASP A 41 -12.14 2.18 -2.36
CA ASP A 41 -12.92 1.07 -1.81
C ASP A 41 -13.80 0.50 -2.93
N THR A 42 -13.53 -0.74 -3.33
CA THR A 42 -14.38 -1.47 -4.28
C THR A 42 -15.41 -2.30 -3.53
N TYR A 43 -16.66 -2.28 -3.98
CA TYR A 43 -17.77 -3.03 -3.38
C TYR A 43 -18.24 -4.14 -4.31
N THR A 44 -18.75 -5.24 -3.76
CA THR A 44 -19.23 -6.41 -4.53
C THR A 44 -20.42 -6.12 -5.45
N CYS A 45 -21.07 -4.97 -5.28
CA CYS A 45 -22.09 -4.47 -6.21
C CYS A 45 -21.52 -3.74 -7.44
N GLY A 46 -20.19 -3.65 -7.57
CA GLY A 46 -19.50 -2.98 -8.68
C GLY A 46 -19.30 -1.47 -8.51
N HIS A 47 -19.53 -0.91 -7.31
CA HIS A 47 -19.26 0.50 -7.06
C HIS A 47 -17.86 0.69 -6.50
N GLU A 48 -17.20 1.75 -6.95
CA GLU A 48 -15.92 2.21 -6.45
C GLU A 48 -16.12 3.54 -5.73
N VAL A 49 -15.58 3.65 -4.52
CA VAL A 49 -15.70 4.85 -3.70
C VAL A 49 -14.29 5.36 -3.38
N PRO A 50 -13.89 6.53 -3.89
CA PRO A 50 -12.63 7.12 -3.49
C PRO A 50 -12.69 7.51 -2.01
N ARG A 51 -11.69 7.10 -1.24
CA ARG A 51 -11.52 7.47 0.16
C ARG A 51 -10.66 8.73 0.29
N ALA A 52 -10.41 9.12 1.54
CA ALA A 52 -9.46 10.18 1.83
C ALA A 52 -8.09 9.86 1.19
N PRO A 53 -7.29 10.89 0.85
CA PRO A 53 -5.91 10.68 0.45
C PRO A 53 -5.17 9.83 1.49
N LEU A 54 -4.22 9.01 1.03
CA LEU A 54 -3.31 8.34 1.95
C LEU A 54 -2.56 9.39 2.77
N GLU A 55 -2.38 9.13 4.07
CA GLU A 55 -1.57 10.02 4.88
C GLU A 55 -0.13 10.00 4.36
N VAL A 56 0.43 11.18 4.16
CA VAL A 56 1.83 11.31 3.75
C VAL A 56 2.69 10.95 4.95
N ALA A 57 3.63 10.02 4.74
CA ALA A 57 4.67 9.71 5.70
C ALA A 57 5.53 10.96 5.94
N ASP A 58 5.26 11.68 7.02
CA ASP A 58 6.01 12.87 7.43
C ASP A 58 7.30 12.41 8.13
N PRO A 59 8.48 12.51 7.48
CA PRO A 59 9.72 11.96 8.00
C PRO A 59 10.13 12.58 9.34
N ASP A 60 9.67 13.81 9.63
CA ASP A 60 9.94 14.49 10.91
C ASP A 60 9.07 13.98 12.06
N ARG A 61 8.01 13.20 11.75
CA ARG A 61 7.11 12.58 12.74
C ARG A 61 7.38 11.10 12.95
N LEU A 62 8.12 10.47 12.05
CA LEU A 62 8.40 9.05 12.13
C LEU A 62 9.62 8.82 13.01
N ASP A 63 9.40 8.17 14.15
CA ASP A 63 10.47 7.68 15.02
C ASP A 63 11.02 6.38 14.43
N VAL A 64 11.99 6.50 13.51
CA VAL A 64 12.65 5.37 12.84
C VAL A 64 14.05 5.14 13.41
N GLU A 65 14.43 3.86 13.55
CA GLU A 65 15.79 3.52 13.90
C GLU A 65 16.75 3.84 12.74
N GLN A 66 17.75 4.67 13.02
CA GLN A 66 18.75 5.09 12.04
C GLN A 66 19.91 4.08 12.02
N ARG A 67 20.08 3.37 10.90
CA ARG A 67 21.20 2.43 10.69
C ARG A 67 22.26 3.05 9.77
N THR A 68 23.53 2.80 10.04
CA THR A 68 24.62 3.18 9.14
C THR A 68 24.76 2.15 8.02
N SER A 69 25.30 2.56 6.87
CA SER A 69 25.51 1.67 5.72
C SER A 69 26.38 0.46 6.03
N GLU A 70 27.27 0.56 7.03
CA GLU A 70 28.12 -0.54 7.51
C GLU A 70 27.33 -1.61 8.29
N GLU A 71 26.19 -1.24 8.85
CA GLU A 71 25.32 -2.15 9.60
C GLU A 71 24.33 -2.88 8.68
N VAL A 72 24.04 -2.34 7.51
CA VAL A 72 23.16 -2.96 6.51
C VAL A 72 23.90 -4.14 5.87
N ALA A 73 23.25 -5.30 5.80
CA ALA A 73 23.81 -6.46 5.13
C ALA A 73 24.01 -6.15 3.64
N SER A 74 25.22 -6.38 3.12
CA SER A 74 25.46 -6.31 1.68
C SER A 74 24.65 -7.40 0.97
N PRO A 75 24.05 -7.11 -0.19
CA PRO A 75 23.39 -8.15 -0.99
C PRO A 75 24.39 -9.26 -1.29
N SER A 76 23.92 -10.50 -1.39
CA SER A 76 24.80 -11.60 -1.76
C SER A 76 25.22 -11.47 -3.23
N PRO A 77 26.37 -12.03 -3.63
CA PRO A 77 26.81 -12.02 -5.03
C PRO A 77 25.81 -12.66 -6.00
N ALA A 78 24.96 -13.56 -5.51
CA ALA A 78 23.89 -14.18 -6.29
C ALA A 78 22.70 -13.21 -6.51
N GLU A 79 22.40 -12.36 -5.53
CA GLU A 79 21.39 -11.30 -5.63
C GLU A 79 21.88 -10.16 -6.51
N GLU A 80 23.15 -9.79 -6.40
CA GLU A 80 23.79 -8.78 -7.28
C GLU A 80 23.77 -9.23 -8.75
N ALA A 81 24.21 -10.45 -9.04
CA ALA A 81 24.19 -10.99 -10.41
C ALA A 81 22.77 -11.16 -10.98
N ALA A 82 21.76 -11.39 -10.13
CA ALA A 82 20.37 -11.47 -10.55
C ALA A 82 19.79 -10.07 -10.90
N HIS A 83 20.19 -9.02 -10.17
CA HIS A 83 19.84 -7.63 -10.47
C HIS A 83 20.46 -7.19 -11.80
N GLU A 84 21.77 -7.45 -11.99
CA GLU A 84 22.48 -7.12 -13.24
C GLU A 84 21.89 -7.85 -14.47
N ALA A 85 21.49 -9.10 -14.30
CA ALA A 85 20.84 -9.88 -15.36
C ALA A 85 19.39 -9.48 -15.63
N ALA A 86 18.72 -8.81 -14.69
CA ALA A 86 17.39 -8.24 -14.88
C ALA A 86 17.47 -6.91 -15.64
N GLU A 87 18.37 -6.00 -15.24
CA GLU A 87 18.62 -4.73 -15.95
C GLU A 87 19.09 -4.96 -17.41
N ALA A 88 19.97 -5.93 -17.66
CA ALA A 88 20.46 -6.23 -19.00
C ALA A 88 19.42 -6.86 -19.96
N LYS A 89 18.22 -7.18 -19.46
CA LYS A 89 17.11 -7.73 -20.26
C LYS A 89 16.01 -6.71 -20.56
N GLU A 90 16.09 -5.50 -20.01
CA GLU A 90 15.12 -4.40 -20.26
C GLU A 90 15.56 -3.42 -21.36
N GLU A 91 16.72 -3.63 -22.01
CA GLU A 91 17.20 -2.90 -23.20
C GLU A 91 16.94 -3.62 -24.54
#